data_AF-A0A943JRG3-F1
#
_entry.id   AF-A0A943JRG3-F1
#
_cell.length_a   1.000
_cell.length_b   1.000
_cell.length_c   1.000
_cell.angle_alpha   90.00
_cell.angle_beta   90.00
_cell.angle_gamma   90.00
#
_symmetry.space_group_name_H-M   'P 1'
#
loop_
_entity.id
_entity.type
_entity.pdbx_description
1 polymer ?
#
loop_
_entity_poly.entity_id
_entity_poly.type
_entity_poly.pdbx_seq_one_letter_code
_entity_poly.pdbx_strand_id
1 'polypeptide(L)' 'EELKLAIEEYIDYYNNKRIKVKLKGLTPASYRNQSLLINN' A
#
# COMPACT_ATOMS: atom_id res chain seq x y z
N GLU A 1 11.07 22.29 1.64
CA GLU A 1 10.23 21.52 0.70
C GLU A 1 10.62 20.04 0.62
N GLU A 2 11.91 19.70 0.64
CA GLU A 2 12.40 18.32 0.52
C GLU A 2 11.79 17.32 1.51
N LEU A 3 11.62 17.70 2.78
CA LEU A 3 11.03 16.82 3.79
C LEU A 3 9.58 16.40 3.42
N LYS A 4 8.78 17.34 2.90
CA LYS A 4 7.40 17.05 2.53
C LYS A 4 7.35 16.07 1.37
N LEU A 5 8.18 16.30 0.35
CA LEU A 5 8.27 15.42 -0.82
C LEU A 5 8.70 14.01 -0.40
N ALA A 6 9.73 13.89 0.43
CA ALA A 6 10.21 12.60 0.92
C ALA A 6 9.13 11.83 1.71
N ILE A 7 8.30 12.54 2.50
CA ILE A 7 7.17 11.93 3.22
C ILE A 7 6.10 11.45 2.23
N GLU A 8 5.73 12.26 1.24
CA GLU A 8 4.73 11.89 0.22
C GLU A 8 5.18 10.66 -0.59
N GLU A 9 6.43 10.64 -1.02
CA GLU A 9 7.03 9.50 -1.72
C GLU A 9 7.05 8.23 -0.86
N TYR A 10 7.38 8.37 0.43
CA TYR A 10 7.37 7.24 1.35
C TYR A 10 5.96 6.68 1.57
N ILE A 11 4.95 7.55 1.69
CA ILE A 11 3.54 7.15 1.82
C ILE A 11 3.07 6.40 0.58
N ASP A 12 3.40 6.89 -0.62
CA ASP A 12 3.07 6.22 -1.87
C ASP A 12 3.76 4.84 -1.98
N TYR A 13 5.07 4.80 -1.71
CA TYR A 13 5.82 3.55 -1.69
C TYR A 13 5.19 2.53 -0.74
N TYR A 14 4.90 2.94 0.49
CA TYR A 14 4.36 2.04 1.50
C TYR A 14 2.98 1.49 1.13
N ASN A 15 2.10 2.32 0.56
CA ASN A 15 0.73 1.90 0.24
C ASN A 15 0.62 1.13 -1.07
N ASN A 16 1.36 1.55 -2.11
CA ASN A 16 1.11 1.16 -3.49
C ASN A 16 2.22 0.33 -4.12
N LYS A 17 3.46 0.41 -3.62
CA LYS A 17 4.61 -0.26 -4.25
C LYS A 17 5.18 -1.39 -3.40
N ARG A 18 5.05 -1.29 -2.08
CA ARG A 18 5.59 -2.29 -1.16
C ARG A 18 4.83 -3.61 -1.26
N ILE A 19 5.50 -4.64 -1.75
CA ILE A 19 4.98 -6.01 -1.79
C ILE A 19 5.29 -6.73 -0.47
N LYS A 20 4.31 -7.49 0.05
CA LYS A 20 4.51 -8.28 1.27
C LYS A 20 4.06 -9.72 1.07
N VAL A 21 4.97 -10.67 1.31
CA VAL A 21 4.70 -12.12 1.16
C VAL A 21 3.50 -12.56 2.00
N LYS A 22 3.37 -12.04 3.23
CA LYS A 22 2.21 -12.33 4.10
C LYS A 22 0.86 -11.87 3.54
N LEU A 23 0.87 -10.92 2.60
CA LEU A 23 -0.31 -10.43 1.90
C LEU A 23 -0.46 -11.13 0.53
N LYS A 24 0.09 -12.34 0.38
CA LYS A 24 0.07 -13.11 -0.88
C LYS A 24 0.69 -12.34 -2.06
N GLY A 25 1.71 -11.53 -1.79
CA GLY A 25 2.35 -10.70 -2.81
C GLY A 25 1.58 -9.43 -3.18
N LEU A 26 0.49 -9.12 -2.47
CA LEU A 26 -0.26 -7.89 -2.69
C LEU A 26 0.37 -6.69 -1.98
N THR A 27 0.09 -5.51 -2.51
CA THR A 27 0.36 -4.23 -1.85
C THR A 27 -0.66 -4.02 -0.72
N PRO A 28 -0.34 -3.17 0.28
CA PRO A 28 -1.31 -2.86 1.34
C PRO A 28 -2.65 -2.33 0.83
N ALA A 29 -2.64 -1.47 -0.20
CA ALA A 29 -3.87 -0.96 -0.80
C ALA A 29 -4.70 -2.08 -1.46
N SER A 30 -4.09 -2.91 -2.30
CA SER A 30 -4.78 -4.01 -2.97
C SER A 30 -5.34 -5.04 -1.99
N TYR A 31 -4.60 -5.34 -0.90
CA TYR A 31 -5.07 -6.27 0.13
C TYR A 31 -6.33 -5.75 0.86
N ARG A 32 -6.38 -4.44 1.16
CA ARG A 32 -7.58 -3.82 1.76
C ARG A 32 -8.78 -3.91 0.82
N ASN A 33 -8.59 -3.57 -0.46
CA ASN A 33 -9.65 -3.64 -1.46
C ASN A 33 -10.17 -5.07 -1.66
N GLN A 34 -9.28 -6.05 -1.69
CA GLN A 34 -9.67 -7.46 -1.76
C GLN A 34 -10.53 -7.87 -0.55
N SER A 35 -10.15 -7.43 0.65
CA SER A 35 -10.91 -7.72 1.87
C SER A 35 -12.31 -7.11 1.82
N LEU A 36 -12.45 -5.90 1.27
CA LEU A 36 -13.76 -5.25 1.10
C LEU A 36 -14.65 -5.96 0.08
N LEU A 37 -14.09 -6.44 -1.03
CA LEU A 37 -14.83 -7.18 -2.06
C LEU A 37 -15.30 -8.56 -1.59
N ILE A 38 -14.54 -9.24 -0.73
CA ILE A 38 -14.91 -10.55 -0.17
C ILE A 38 -16.02 -10.45 0.88
N ASN A 39 -16.12 -9.30 1.56
CA ASN A 39 -17.09 -9.07 2.63
C ASN A 39 -18.44 -8.51 2.14
N ASN A 40 -18.60 -8.28 0.83
CA ASN A 40 -19.84 -7.86 0.18
C ASN A 40 -20.45 -9.03 -0.58
#